data_AF-A0A0Q8W321-F1
#
_entry.id   AF-A0A0Q8W321-F1
#
_cell.length_a   1.000
_cell.length_b   1.000
_cell.length_c   1.000
_cell.angle_alpha   90.00
_cell.angle_beta   90.00
_cell.angle_gamma   90.00
#
_symmetry.space_group_name_H-M   'P 1'
#
loop_
_entity.id
_entity.type
_entity.pdbx_description
1 polymer ?
#
loop_
_entity_poly.entity_id
_entity_poly.type
_entity_poly.pdbx_seq_one_letter_code
_entity_poly.pdbx_strand_id
1 'polypeptide(L)'
;MTRVTVEVPGPLVLVEDLGRPGHAHLGVAGSGALDRSALALANRLVGNPDGAAGLEILMGGFRARFDEETWIAITGAWGRVVVDGRPVAPYAAARVTAGAVLEIGPAERGARYVLAVRGGIDEPMELGSRSRDTLAAFGPAPVAAGRVLEIGPVPAASVPLLDREAAFPPPAGAVTLALLPGPRADWFTDAAHTALFDAAWRFSEQADRVGARLLGPALERRVPGELASEATVPGSIQVAGDGRPTILLADRPVTGGYPVIAIVAPASLDAVAQLRPGQEVRFRHAHPA
;
A
#
# COMPACT_ATOMS: atom_id res chain seq x y z
N MET A 1 5.06 -14.90 -25.23
CA MET A 1 5.18 -14.61 -23.79
C MET A 1 4.81 -13.16 -23.69
N THR A 2 3.67 -12.90 -23.06
CA THR A 2 3.10 -11.56 -22.95
C THR A 2 4.01 -10.71 -22.09
N ARG A 3 4.37 -9.53 -22.58
CA ARG A 3 5.33 -8.61 -21.96
C ARG A 3 4.75 -7.22 -21.84
N VAL A 4 5.17 -6.52 -20.79
CA VAL A 4 4.84 -5.11 -20.55
C VAL A 4 6.14 -4.32 -20.46
N THR A 5 6.31 -3.34 -21.33
CA THR A 5 7.44 -2.42 -21.27
C THR A 5 7.01 -1.14 -20.56
N VAL A 6 7.63 -0.83 -19.42
CA VAL A 6 7.40 0.44 -18.72
C VAL A 6 8.19 1.54 -19.43
N GLU A 7 7.49 2.53 -19.97
CA GLU A 7 8.10 3.64 -20.70
C GLU A 7 8.37 4.83 -19.78
N VAL A 8 7.45 5.09 -18.84
CA VAL A 8 7.59 6.12 -17.80
C VAL A 8 7.08 5.53 -16.48
N PRO A 9 7.89 5.40 -15.42
CA PRO A 9 7.43 4.83 -14.17
C PRO A 9 6.66 5.83 -13.29
N GLY A 10 6.84 7.14 -13.48
CA GLY A 10 6.40 8.13 -12.50
C GLY A 10 7.33 8.16 -11.27
N PRO A 11 6.86 8.59 -10.09
CA PRO A 11 7.69 8.73 -8.89
C PRO A 11 8.27 7.42 -8.34
N LEU A 12 7.46 6.36 -8.25
CA LEU A 12 7.88 5.05 -7.77
C LEU A 12 6.91 3.97 -8.26
N VAL A 13 7.44 2.86 -8.76
CA VAL A 13 6.69 1.66 -9.12
C VAL A 13 7.37 0.44 -8.54
N LEU A 14 6.61 -0.35 -7.81
CA LEU A 14 7.07 -1.59 -7.20
C LEU A 14 6.25 -2.78 -7.69
N VAL A 15 6.88 -3.94 -7.78
CA VAL A 15 6.17 -5.22 -7.94
C VAL A 15 5.76 -5.67 -6.54
N GLU A 16 4.46 -5.86 -6.34
CA GLU A 16 3.88 -6.20 -5.04
C GLU A 16 2.87 -7.34 -5.19
N ASP A 17 2.98 -8.33 -4.30
CA ASP A 17 1.97 -9.36 -4.03
C ASP A 17 1.48 -9.25 -2.57
N LEU A 18 0.96 -10.33 -1.98
CA LEU A 18 0.51 -10.33 -0.58
C LEU A 18 1.64 -10.44 0.46
N GLY A 19 2.89 -10.46 0.01
CA GLY A 19 4.10 -10.44 0.83
C GLY A 19 4.59 -11.83 1.24
N ARG A 20 5.56 -11.81 2.17
CA ARG A 20 6.38 -12.94 2.66
C ARG A 20 6.18 -13.22 4.15
N PRO A 21 4.97 -13.53 4.63
CA PRO A 21 4.74 -13.78 6.04
C PRO A 21 5.56 -14.97 6.57
N GLY A 22 5.77 -15.03 7.89
CA GLY A 22 6.41 -16.18 8.56
C GLY A 22 7.93 -16.09 8.74
N HIS A 23 8.60 -15.07 8.19
CA HIS A 23 10.06 -14.94 8.23
C HIS A 23 10.59 -14.00 9.34
N ALA A 24 9.75 -13.64 10.32
CA ALA A 24 10.16 -12.77 11.42
C ALA A 24 11.33 -13.36 12.25
N HIS A 25 11.41 -14.69 12.36
CA HIS A 25 12.53 -15.40 12.99
C HIS A 25 13.89 -15.19 12.30
N LEU A 26 13.88 -14.71 11.05
CA LEU A 26 15.07 -14.34 10.26
C LEU A 26 15.30 -12.82 10.20
N GLY A 27 14.49 -12.02 10.91
CA GLY A 27 14.56 -10.57 10.81
C GLY A 27 13.83 -9.97 9.59
N VAL A 28 13.10 -10.78 8.81
CA VAL A 28 12.49 -10.34 7.54
C VAL A 28 11.02 -9.94 7.74
N ALA A 29 10.69 -8.72 7.31
CA ALA A 29 9.33 -8.18 7.35
C ALA A 29 8.42 -8.88 6.33
N GLY A 30 7.10 -8.81 6.58
CA GLY A 30 6.12 -9.39 5.68
C GLY A 30 6.03 -8.68 4.33
N SER A 31 6.30 -7.37 4.24
CA SER A 31 6.16 -6.56 3.03
C SER A 31 4.80 -6.78 2.31
N GLY A 32 4.75 -6.60 1.00
CA GLY A 32 3.55 -6.71 0.17
C GLY A 32 2.88 -5.38 -0.13
N ALA A 33 1.83 -5.44 -0.94
CA ALA A 33 1.03 -4.26 -1.27
C ALA A 33 0.57 -3.55 0.01
N LEU A 34 0.72 -2.23 0.06
CA LEU A 34 0.24 -1.44 1.20
C LEU A 34 -1.29 -1.37 1.24
N ASP A 35 -1.91 -1.29 0.07
CA ASP A 35 -3.36 -1.43 -0.10
C ASP A 35 -3.67 -2.84 -0.59
N ARG A 36 -3.87 -3.76 0.37
CA ARG A 36 -4.03 -5.19 0.09
C ARG A 36 -5.36 -5.47 -0.58
N SER A 37 -6.40 -4.73 -0.17
CA SER A 37 -7.74 -4.84 -0.77
C SER A 37 -7.76 -4.37 -2.22
N ALA A 38 -7.04 -3.29 -2.56
CA ALA A 38 -6.89 -2.85 -3.95
C ALA A 38 -6.19 -3.92 -4.80
N LEU A 39 -5.08 -4.49 -4.33
CA LEU A 39 -4.40 -5.59 -5.04
C LEU A 39 -5.33 -6.79 -5.27
N ALA A 40 -5.97 -7.29 -4.22
CA ALA A 40 -6.87 -8.43 -4.32
C ALA A 40 -8.02 -8.14 -5.29
N LEU A 41 -8.61 -6.94 -5.23
CA LEU A 41 -9.69 -6.54 -6.13
C LEU A 41 -9.22 -6.44 -7.58
N ALA A 42 -8.08 -5.78 -7.85
CA ALA A 42 -7.51 -5.69 -9.19
C ALA A 42 -7.26 -7.08 -9.79
N ASN A 43 -6.71 -8.00 -9.00
CA ASN A 43 -6.50 -9.38 -9.42
C ASN A 43 -7.80 -10.11 -9.74
N ARG A 44 -8.80 -10.04 -8.86
CA ARG A 44 -10.12 -10.66 -9.11
C ARG A 44 -10.76 -10.14 -10.38
N LEU A 45 -10.66 -8.83 -10.65
CA LEU A 45 -11.22 -8.20 -11.85
C LEU A 45 -10.64 -8.76 -13.15
N VAL A 46 -9.38 -9.20 -13.16
CA VAL A 46 -8.76 -9.83 -14.34
C VAL A 46 -8.76 -11.36 -14.30
N GLY A 47 -9.40 -11.96 -13.28
CA GLY A 47 -9.49 -13.42 -13.08
C GLY A 47 -8.23 -14.06 -12.50
N ASN A 48 -7.33 -13.27 -11.92
CA ASN A 48 -6.16 -13.79 -11.19
C ASN A 48 -6.56 -14.25 -9.78
N PRO A 49 -5.76 -15.15 -9.16
CA PRO A 49 -5.79 -15.33 -7.70
C PRO A 49 -5.51 -14.00 -6.98
N ASP A 50 -6.15 -13.79 -5.82
CA ASP A 50 -6.03 -12.54 -5.04
C ASP A 50 -4.59 -12.07 -4.81
N GLY A 51 -3.67 -13.03 -4.61
CA GLY A 51 -2.26 -12.77 -4.33
C GLY A 51 -1.31 -12.81 -5.52
N ALA A 52 -1.80 -12.78 -6.76
CA ALA A 52 -0.90 -12.59 -7.90
C ALA A 52 -0.20 -11.23 -7.81
N ALA A 53 1.04 -11.14 -8.27
CA ALA A 53 1.79 -9.89 -8.21
C ALA A 53 1.24 -8.87 -9.23
N GLY A 54 1.08 -7.64 -8.78
CA GLY A 54 0.73 -6.47 -9.59
C GLY A 54 1.78 -5.38 -9.45
N LEU A 55 1.49 -4.21 -10.01
CA LEU A 55 2.30 -3.01 -9.83
C LEU A 55 1.62 -2.06 -8.85
N GLU A 56 2.32 -1.71 -7.77
CA GLU A 56 1.98 -0.58 -6.89
C GLU A 56 2.63 0.68 -7.45
N ILE A 57 1.82 1.65 -7.88
CA ILE A 57 2.25 2.85 -8.60
C ILE A 57 1.92 4.08 -7.74
N LEU A 58 2.96 4.75 -7.26
CA LEU A 58 2.84 5.92 -6.38
C LEU A 58 2.53 7.18 -7.19
N MET A 59 1.43 7.86 -6.86
CA MET A 59 0.98 9.15 -7.39
C MET A 59 0.69 9.21 -8.91
N GLY A 60 0.84 8.11 -9.64
CA GLY A 60 0.59 8.04 -11.08
C GLY A 60 1.75 8.63 -11.91
N GLY A 61 1.43 9.19 -13.09
CA GLY A 61 2.45 9.59 -14.07
C GLY A 61 3.12 8.38 -14.75
N PHE A 62 2.41 7.26 -14.81
CA PHE A 62 2.89 5.98 -15.30
C PHE A 62 2.45 5.75 -16.74
N ARG A 63 3.34 5.19 -17.57
CA ARG A 63 3.09 4.82 -18.96
C ARG A 63 3.76 3.49 -19.27
N ALA A 64 2.99 2.55 -19.84
CA ALA A 64 3.51 1.25 -20.23
C ALA A 64 2.85 0.73 -21.51
N ARG A 65 3.63 0.02 -22.32
CA ARG A 65 3.21 -0.59 -23.58
C ARG A 65 3.09 -2.10 -23.44
N PHE A 66 2.00 -2.66 -23.94
CA PHE A 66 1.71 -4.09 -23.92
C PHE A 66 2.08 -4.69 -25.27
N ASP A 67 2.94 -5.71 -25.28
CA ASP A 67 3.40 -6.32 -26.53
C ASP A 67 2.35 -7.26 -27.16
N GLU A 68 1.49 -7.85 -26.33
CA GLU A 68 0.41 -8.75 -26.75
C GLU A 68 -0.92 -8.29 -26.15
N GLU A 69 -2.03 -8.81 -26.70
CA GLU A 69 -3.36 -8.53 -26.16
C GLU A 69 -3.54 -9.15 -24.76
N THR A 70 -4.11 -8.40 -23.82
CA THR A 70 -4.40 -8.88 -22.47
C THR A 70 -5.54 -8.12 -21.80
N TRP A 71 -5.86 -8.50 -20.57
CA TRP A 71 -6.76 -7.78 -19.68
C TRP A 71 -5.99 -7.14 -18.54
N ILE A 72 -6.39 -5.91 -18.20
CA ILE A 72 -5.86 -5.17 -17.06
C ILE A 72 -7.00 -4.70 -16.15
N ALA A 73 -6.67 -4.40 -14.90
CA ALA A 73 -7.54 -3.63 -14.01
C ALA A 73 -6.70 -2.68 -13.17
N ILE A 74 -7.24 -1.48 -12.93
CA ILE A 74 -6.63 -0.45 -12.08
C ILE A 74 -7.55 -0.18 -10.90
N THR A 75 -7.01 -0.23 -9.68
CA THR A 75 -7.72 0.05 -8.43
C THR A 75 -6.86 0.94 -7.52
N GLY A 76 -7.34 1.24 -6.31
CA GLY A 76 -6.62 2.03 -5.30
C GLY A 76 -6.84 3.53 -5.51
N ALA A 77 -5.78 4.27 -5.84
CA ALA A 77 -5.89 5.69 -6.14
C ALA A 77 -6.83 5.95 -7.33
N TRP A 78 -7.32 7.18 -7.39
CA TRP A 78 -8.30 7.63 -8.37
C TRP A 78 -7.75 8.78 -9.20
N GLY A 79 -7.97 8.71 -10.51
CA GLY A 79 -7.62 9.76 -11.48
C GLY A 79 -7.77 9.25 -12.90
N ARG A 80 -7.28 10.03 -13.86
CA ARG A 80 -7.37 9.71 -15.29
C ARG A 80 -6.56 8.45 -15.65
N VAL A 81 -7.21 7.47 -16.26
CA VAL A 81 -6.58 6.30 -16.87
C VAL A 81 -7.02 6.21 -18.34
N VAL A 82 -6.07 6.05 -19.25
CA VAL A 82 -6.36 5.89 -20.69
C VAL A 82 -5.57 4.75 -21.31
N VAL A 83 -6.16 4.11 -22.32
CA VAL A 83 -5.51 3.13 -23.19
C VAL A 83 -5.66 3.62 -24.63
N ASP A 84 -4.55 3.85 -25.33
CA ASP A 84 -4.51 4.43 -26.68
C ASP A 84 -5.37 5.70 -26.83
N GLY A 85 -5.27 6.59 -25.83
CA GLY A 85 -6.01 7.85 -25.77
C GLY A 85 -7.49 7.72 -25.39
N ARG A 86 -8.01 6.50 -25.20
CA ARG A 86 -9.39 6.26 -24.78
C ARG A 86 -9.49 6.08 -23.26
N PRO A 87 -10.39 6.80 -22.56
CA PRO A 87 -10.63 6.58 -21.14
C PRO A 87 -11.02 5.13 -20.85
N VAL A 88 -10.47 4.58 -19.78
CA VAL A 88 -10.89 3.30 -19.21
C VAL A 88 -11.43 3.51 -17.80
N ALA A 89 -12.50 2.80 -17.46
CA ALA A 89 -13.09 2.88 -16.13
C ALA A 89 -12.13 2.26 -15.10
N PRO A 90 -11.81 2.94 -13.99
CA PRO A 90 -11.14 2.31 -12.88
C PRO A 90 -12.08 1.28 -12.22
N TYR A 91 -11.53 0.33 -11.48
CA TYR A 91 -12.28 -0.75 -10.82
C TYR A 91 -13.09 -1.65 -11.78
N ALA A 92 -12.67 -1.70 -13.05
CA ALA A 92 -13.21 -2.59 -14.06
C ALA A 92 -12.09 -3.26 -14.85
N ALA A 93 -12.38 -4.41 -15.44
CA ALA A 93 -11.48 -5.06 -16.38
C ALA A 93 -11.51 -4.32 -17.72
N ALA A 94 -10.35 -3.96 -18.25
CA ALA A 94 -10.20 -3.35 -19.56
C ALA A 94 -9.34 -4.25 -20.45
N ARG A 95 -9.80 -4.45 -21.69
CA ARG A 95 -9.02 -5.17 -22.71
C ARG A 95 -8.03 -4.20 -23.34
N VAL A 96 -6.78 -4.63 -23.43
CA VAL A 96 -5.67 -3.91 -24.04
C VAL A 96 -5.22 -4.70 -25.26
N THR A 97 -5.22 -4.08 -26.44
CA THR A 97 -4.76 -4.73 -27.68
C THR A 97 -3.23 -4.78 -27.75
N ALA A 98 -2.69 -5.67 -28.57
CA ALA A 98 -1.25 -5.72 -28.82
C ALA A 98 -0.72 -4.37 -29.34
N GLY A 99 0.39 -3.89 -28.75
CA GLY A 99 1.01 -2.60 -29.05
C GLY A 99 0.38 -1.40 -28.33
N ALA A 100 -0.75 -1.57 -27.65
CA ALA A 100 -1.45 -0.47 -26.99
C ALA A 100 -0.67 0.05 -25.77
N VAL A 101 -0.86 1.33 -25.50
CA VAL A 101 -0.21 2.06 -24.42
C VAL A 101 -1.22 2.44 -23.36
N LEU A 102 -0.96 2.01 -22.12
CA LEU A 102 -1.64 2.45 -20.91
C LEU A 102 -0.95 3.71 -20.38
N GLU A 103 -1.74 4.71 -20.02
CA GLU A 103 -1.29 5.88 -19.26
C GLU A 103 -2.16 6.07 -18.02
N ILE A 104 -1.52 6.19 -16.86
CA ILE A 104 -2.14 6.55 -15.59
C ILE A 104 -1.66 7.96 -15.23
N GLY A 105 -2.58 8.92 -15.25
CA GLY A 105 -2.31 10.30 -14.88
C GLY A 105 -2.05 10.49 -13.38
N PRO A 106 -1.73 11.72 -12.95
CA PRO A 106 -1.55 12.04 -11.54
C PRO A 106 -2.78 11.65 -10.70
N ALA A 107 -2.56 11.15 -9.48
CA ALA A 107 -3.63 10.83 -8.55
C ALA A 107 -4.41 12.09 -8.11
N GLU A 108 -5.72 12.09 -8.35
CA GLU A 108 -6.66 13.10 -7.87
C GLU A 108 -7.10 12.80 -6.43
N ARG A 109 -7.33 11.51 -6.12
CA ARG A 109 -7.61 11.01 -4.76
C ARG A 109 -6.79 9.76 -4.49
N GLY A 110 -6.41 9.55 -3.23
CA GLY A 110 -5.51 8.47 -2.87
C GLY A 110 -4.06 8.75 -3.26
N ALA A 111 -3.19 7.77 -3.04
CA ALA A 111 -1.76 7.87 -3.31
C ALA A 111 -1.22 6.72 -4.15
N ARG A 112 -1.82 5.52 -4.10
CA ARG A 112 -1.27 4.32 -4.74
C ARG A 112 -2.29 3.69 -5.67
N TYR A 113 -2.01 3.72 -6.97
CA TYR A 113 -2.72 2.87 -7.91
C TYR A 113 -2.18 1.45 -7.81
N VAL A 114 -3.05 0.47 -8.00
CA VAL A 114 -2.66 -0.93 -8.19
C VAL A 114 -3.09 -1.39 -9.57
N LEU A 115 -2.13 -1.76 -10.40
CA LEU A 115 -2.34 -2.33 -11.72
C LEU A 115 -2.16 -3.85 -11.65
N ALA A 116 -3.24 -4.58 -11.95
CA ALA A 116 -3.17 -6.01 -12.22
C ALA A 116 -3.22 -6.26 -13.73
N VAL A 117 -2.44 -7.22 -14.19
CA VAL A 117 -2.47 -7.76 -15.56
C VAL A 117 -2.88 -9.23 -15.45
N ARG A 118 -3.77 -9.70 -16.33
CA ARG A 118 -4.18 -11.10 -16.35
C ARG A 118 -2.97 -12.01 -16.56
N GLY A 119 -2.75 -12.94 -15.62
CA GLY A 119 -1.54 -13.78 -15.52
C GLY A 119 -0.59 -13.35 -14.39
N GLY A 120 -0.68 -12.09 -13.94
CA GLY A 120 0.20 -11.51 -12.91
C GLY A 120 1.59 -11.16 -13.44
N ILE A 121 2.30 -10.29 -12.72
CA ILE A 121 3.71 -9.98 -13.01
C ILE A 121 4.58 -11.16 -12.57
N ASP A 122 5.33 -11.75 -13.50
CA ASP A 122 6.15 -12.95 -13.23
C ASP A 122 7.61 -12.58 -13.00
N GLU A 123 7.89 -12.06 -11.81
CA GLU A 123 9.26 -11.87 -11.31
C GLU A 123 9.71 -13.08 -10.47
N PRO A 124 11.03 -13.31 -10.31
CA PRO A 124 11.54 -14.30 -9.38
C PRO A 124 11.02 -14.08 -7.95
N MET A 125 10.67 -15.19 -7.29
CA MET A 125 10.28 -15.17 -5.89
C MET A 125 11.53 -15.25 -5.01
N GLU A 126 11.65 -14.34 -4.06
CA GLU A 126 12.54 -14.50 -2.90
C GLU A 126 11.67 -14.89 -1.72
N LEU A 127 12.11 -15.74 -0.79
CA LEU A 127 11.35 -16.09 0.43
C LEU A 127 9.82 -16.27 0.24
N GLY A 128 9.41 -16.91 -0.86
CA GLY A 128 8.00 -17.16 -1.18
C GLY A 128 7.16 -15.97 -1.66
N SER A 129 7.76 -14.85 -2.10
CA SER A 129 7.04 -13.67 -2.60
C SER A 129 7.84 -12.84 -3.60
N ARG A 130 7.12 -12.17 -4.50
CA ARG A 130 7.61 -11.22 -5.51
C ARG A 130 7.62 -9.77 -5.03
N SER A 131 7.21 -9.50 -3.79
CA SER A 131 7.08 -8.15 -3.25
C SER A 131 8.43 -7.50 -2.97
N ARG A 132 8.51 -6.19 -3.21
CA ARG A 132 9.67 -5.38 -2.88
C ARG A 132 9.59 -4.88 -1.43
N ASP A 133 10.51 -5.38 -0.60
CA ASP A 133 10.81 -4.77 0.69
C ASP A 133 11.75 -3.57 0.48
N THR A 134 11.27 -2.34 0.70
CA THR A 134 12.07 -1.13 0.48
C THR A 134 13.14 -0.90 1.54
N LEU A 135 13.00 -1.48 2.73
CA LEU A 135 13.98 -1.38 3.82
C LEU A 135 15.10 -2.39 3.66
N ALA A 136 14.74 -3.67 3.47
CA ALA A 136 15.69 -4.78 3.38
C ALA A 136 16.17 -5.08 1.95
N ALA A 137 15.53 -4.46 0.95
CA ALA A 137 15.83 -4.63 -0.47
C ALA A 137 15.62 -6.07 -1.00
N PHE A 138 14.76 -6.86 -0.36
CA PHE A 138 14.30 -8.14 -0.91
C PHE A 138 13.33 -7.93 -2.07
N GLY A 139 13.35 -8.88 -3.00
CA GLY A 139 12.51 -8.88 -4.19
C GLY A 139 13.01 -7.90 -5.27
N PRO A 140 12.21 -7.72 -6.34
CA PRO A 140 12.62 -6.97 -7.52
C PRO A 140 13.04 -5.53 -7.21
N ALA A 141 14.01 -5.01 -7.98
CA ALA A 141 14.32 -3.59 -7.98
C ALA A 141 13.08 -2.74 -8.34
N PRO A 142 12.95 -1.50 -7.82
CA PRO A 142 11.94 -0.56 -8.31
C PRO A 142 11.98 -0.47 -9.82
N VAL A 143 10.80 -0.46 -10.44
CA VAL A 143 10.67 -0.55 -11.90
C VAL A 143 11.09 0.77 -12.53
N ALA A 144 12.12 0.71 -13.37
CA ALA A 144 12.65 1.86 -14.10
C ALA A 144 12.09 1.96 -15.53
N ALA A 145 12.27 3.12 -16.17
CA ALA A 145 11.96 3.30 -17.58
C ALA A 145 12.76 2.30 -18.44
N GLY A 146 12.12 1.74 -19.46
CA GLY A 146 12.66 0.70 -20.33
C GLY A 146 12.62 -0.71 -19.75
N ARG A 147 12.21 -0.90 -18.48
CA ARG A 147 12.07 -2.25 -17.90
C ARG A 147 10.96 -3.01 -18.61
N VAL A 148 11.31 -4.19 -19.11
CA VAL A 148 10.38 -5.19 -19.63
C VAL A 148 10.02 -6.14 -18.50
N LEU A 149 8.73 -6.25 -18.20
CA LEU A 149 8.16 -7.17 -17.21
C LEU A 149 7.48 -8.32 -17.93
N GLU A 150 7.77 -9.54 -17.51
CA GLU A 150 7.10 -10.74 -18.01
C GLU A 150 5.74 -10.92 -17.32
N ILE A 151 4.76 -11.43 -18.07
CA ILE A 151 3.45 -11.78 -17.55
C ILE A 151 3.35 -13.30 -17.44
N GLY A 152 2.86 -13.75 -16.29
CA GLY A 152 2.66 -15.18 -16.00
C GLY A 152 1.60 -15.84 -16.89
N PRO A 153 1.43 -17.16 -16.77
CA PRO A 153 0.46 -17.90 -17.55
C PRO A 153 -0.97 -17.41 -17.30
N VAL A 154 -1.78 -17.38 -18.36
CA VAL A 154 -3.19 -16.99 -18.27
C VAL A 154 -3.94 -17.93 -17.32
N PRO A 155 -4.65 -17.40 -16.30
CA PRO A 155 -5.37 -18.24 -15.35
C PRO A 155 -6.58 -18.92 -16.00
N ALA A 156 -7.01 -20.05 -15.44
CA ALA A 156 -8.18 -20.78 -15.94
C ALA A 156 -9.50 -20.04 -15.68
N ALA A 157 -9.57 -19.24 -14.60
CA ALA A 157 -10.76 -18.46 -14.28
C ALA A 157 -11.02 -17.39 -15.35
N SER A 158 -12.28 -17.22 -15.73
CA SER A 158 -12.68 -16.17 -16.66
C SER A 158 -12.56 -14.78 -16.03
N VAL A 159 -12.49 -13.76 -16.88
CA VAL A 159 -12.68 -12.38 -16.45
C VAL A 159 -14.15 -12.24 -16.01
N PRO A 160 -14.44 -11.82 -14.77
CA PRO A 160 -15.81 -11.68 -14.29
C PRO A 160 -16.57 -10.61 -15.09
N LEU A 161 -17.80 -10.92 -15.45
CA LEU A 161 -18.74 -9.92 -15.96
C LEU A 161 -19.33 -9.17 -14.76
N LEU A 162 -19.13 -7.86 -14.74
CA LEU A 162 -19.72 -6.99 -13.72
C LEU A 162 -20.88 -6.22 -14.33
N ASP A 163 -22.07 -6.41 -13.78
CA ASP A 163 -23.29 -5.74 -14.24
C ASP A 163 -23.34 -4.26 -13.83
N ARG A 164 -22.43 -3.82 -12.95
CA ARG A 164 -22.33 -2.44 -12.48
C ARG A 164 -20.87 -2.01 -12.32
N GLU A 165 -20.58 -0.81 -12.82
CA GLU A 165 -19.36 -0.10 -12.45
C GLU A 165 -19.46 0.29 -10.97
N ALA A 166 -18.58 -0.29 -10.16
CA ALA A 166 -18.47 0.05 -8.75
C ALA A 166 -17.23 0.93 -8.55
N ALA A 167 -17.45 2.24 -8.43
CA ALA A 167 -16.40 3.21 -8.19
C ALA A 167 -16.18 3.39 -6.68
N PHE A 168 -14.98 3.06 -6.19
CA PHE A 168 -14.61 3.21 -4.78
C PHE A 168 -13.42 4.16 -4.60
N PRO A 169 -13.56 5.45 -4.94
CA PRO A 169 -12.47 6.39 -4.77
C PRO A 169 -12.09 6.56 -3.30
N PRO A 170 -10.79 6.70 -2.98
CA PRO A 170 -10.36 7.10 -1.66
C PRO A 170 -10.93 8.47 -1.25
N PRO A 171 -11.15 8.73 0.06
CA PRO A 171 -11.66 10.02 0.52
C PRO A 171 -10.74 11.18 0.15
N ALA A 172 -11.33 12.32 -0.27
CA ALA A 172 -10.58 13.55 -0.54
C ALA A 172 -10.26 14.37 0.72
N GLY A 173 -11.07 14.20 1.79
CA GLY A 173 -10.95 14.94 3.04
C GLY A 173 -10.25 14.17 4.15
N ALA A 174 -10.61 14.48 5.41
CA ALA A 174 -10.08 13.77 6.57
C ALA A 174 -10.41 12.28 6.54
N VAL A 175 -9.45 11.45 6.93
CA VAL A 175 -9.61 9.99 7.05
C VAL A 175 -9.61 9.60 8.52
N THR A 176 -10.60 8.81 8.94
CA THR A 176 -10.68 8.31 10.31
C THR A 176 -10.20 6.86 10.37
N LEU A 177 -9.15 6.61 11.14
CA LEU A 177 -8.55 5.30 11.33
C LEU A 177 -9.00 4.71 12.68
N ALA A 178 -9.40 3.44 12.68
CA ALA A 178 -9.71 2.73 13.91
C ALA A 178 -8.43 2.25 14.61
N LEU A 179 -8.33 2.46 15.92
CA LEU A 179 -7.19 2.07 16.73
C LEU A 179 -7.57 0.98 17.75
N LEU A 180 -6.77 -0.07 17.77
CA LEU A 180 -6.69 -1.04 18.86
C LEU A 180 -5.77 -0.48 19.97
N PRO A 181 -6.00 -0.86 21.24
CA PRO A 181 -5.10 -0.50 22.34
C PRO A 181 -3.67 -0.97 22.06
N GLY A 182 -2.68 -0.13 22.36
CA GLY A 182 -1.27 -0.48 22.21
C GLY A 182 -0.74 -1.25 23.41
N PRO A 183 0.24 -2.14 23.23
CA PRO A 183 0.82 -2.92 24.32
C PRO A 183 1.60 -2.06 25.33
N ARG A 184 1.88 -0.79 24.98
CA ARG A 184 2.59 0.19 25.81
C ARG A 184 1.76 1.44 26.05
N ALA A 185 0.43 1.34 26.05
CA ALA A 185 -0.46 2.45 26.38
C ALA A 185 -0.11 3.05 27.77
N ASP A 186 0.30 2.21 28.72
CA ASP A 186 0.74 2.58 30.06
C ASP A 186 2.01 3.46 30.10
N TRP A 187 2.77 3.54 29.00
CA TRP A 187 3.95 4.39 28.89
C TRP A 187 3.65 5.86 28.64
N PHE A 188 2.38 6.22 28.44
CA PHE A 188 1.94 7.57 28.08
C PHE A 188 1.06 8.19 29.15
N THR A 189 1.06 9.51 29.21
CA THR A 189 0.20 10.25 30.14
C THR A 189 -1.27 10.21 29.67
N ASP A 190 -2.20 10.48 30.59
CA ASP A 190 -3.63 10.51 30.24
C ASP A 190 -3.93 11.65 29.24
N ALA A 191 -3.16 12.74 29.32
CA ALA A 191 -3.18 13.83 28.35
C ALA A 191 -2.73 13.38 26.95
N ALA A 192 -1.71 12.52 26.85
CA ALA A 192 -1.26 11.95 25.58
C ALA A 192 -2.31 11.02 24.97
N HIS A 193 -3.00 10.21 25.79
CA HIS A 193 -4.13 9.40 25.31
C HIS A 193 -5.27 10.27 24.77
N THR A 194 -5.62 11.32 25.50
CA THR A 194 -6.65 12.28 25.05
C THR A 194 -6.23 12.95 23.75
N ALA A 195 -4.99 13.44 23.66
CA ALA A 195 -4.45 14.08 22.47
C ALA A 195 -4.41 13.14 21.26
N LEU A 196 -4.16 11.84 21.45
CA LEU A 196 -4.19 10.88 20.36
C LEU A 196 -5.54 10.88 19.64
N PHE A 197 -6.67 10.94 20.37
CA PHE A 197 -8.00 10.88 19.77
C PHE A 197 -8.60 12.25 19.40
N ASP A 198 -8.25 13.31 20.14
CA ASP A 198 -8.89 14.62 19.99
C ASP A 198 -8.10 15.62 19.14
N ALA A 199 -6.80 15.41 18.95
CA ALA A 199 -5.97 16.33 18.19
C ALA A 199 -6.15 16.19 16.67
N ALA A 200 -5.80 17.26 15.96
CA ALA A 200 -5.69 17.23 14.50
C ALA A 200 -4.32 16.64 14.10
N TRP A 201 -4.35 15.50 13.43
CA TRP A 201 -3.15 14.88 12.85
C TRP A 201 -3.10 15.13 11.35
N ARG A 202 -1.90 15.25 10.81
CA ARG A 202 -1.66 15.25 9.36
C ARG A 202 -0.64 14.21 8.97
N PHE A 203 -0.85 13.60 7.82
CA PHE A 203 0.13 12.69 7.24
C PHE A 203 1.36 13.47 6.79
N SER A 204 2.57 13.04 7.17
CA SER A 204 3.81 13.74 6.82
C SER A 204 4.21 13.51 5.35
N GLU A 205 4.98 14.44 4.79
CA GLU A 205 5.68 14.28 3.51
C GLU A 205 6.80 13.23 3.56
N GLN A 206 7.29 12.90 4.77
CA GLN A 206 8.33 11.89 4.99
C GLN A 206 7.80 10.46 5.11
N ALA A 207 6.56 10.20 4.68
CA ALA A 207 5.96 8.88 4.76
C ALA A 207 6.41 7.99 3.59
N ASP A 208 6.79 6.76 3.91
CA ASP A 208 7.19 5.73 2.94
C ASP A 208 6.52 4.39 3.25
N ARG A 209 7.07 3.27 2.78
CA ARG A 209 6.54 1.92 3.04
C ARG A 209 6.99 1.33 4.37
N VAL A 210 7.98 1.93 5.03
CA VAL A 210 8.49 1.53 6.34
C VAL A 210 7.62 2.15 7.43
N GLY A 211 7.35 3.46 7.31
CA GLY A 211 6.52 4.16 8.26
C GLY A 211 6.01 5.51 7.78
N ALA A 212 4.89 5.91 8.36
CA ALA A 212 4.26 7.19 8.13
C ALA A 212 4.27 8.03 9.40
N ARG A 213 5.15 9.04 9.42
CA ARG A 213 5.18 10.02 10.50
C ARG A 213 3.91 10.87 10.48
N LEU A 214 3.37 11.17 11.65
CA LEU A 214 2.25 12.07 11.81
C LEU A 214 2.74 13.44 12.32
N LEU A 215 2.14 14.49 11.78
CA LEU A 215 2.33 15.86 12.23
C LEU A 215 1.19 16.23 13.17
N GLY A 216 1.51 16.66 14.38
CA GLY A 216 0.55 16.96 15.44
C GLY A 216 1.27 17.26 16.77
N PRO A 217 0.54 17.28 17.90
CA PRO A 217 1.16 17.50 19.21
C PRO A 217 2.13 16.37 19.58
N ALA A 218 3.13 16.69 20.40
CA ALA A 218 3.98 15.67 21.00
C ALA A 218 3.19 14.90 22.06
N LEU A 219 3.28 13.58 22.03
CA LEU A 219 2.66 12.68 22.99
C LEU A 219 3.63 12.44 24.16
N GLU A 220 3.26 12.94 25.33
CA GLU A 220 4.08 12.87 26.53
C GLU A 220 4.14 11.44 27.09
N ARG A 221 5.35 10.98 27.39
CA ARG A 221 5.62 9.70 28.01
C ARG A 221 5.63 9.82 29.53
N ARG A 222 4.91 8.91 30.20
CA ARG A 222 4.94 8.71 31.65
C ARG A 222 6.21 7.98 32.09
N VAL A 223 6.67 7.02 31.29
CA VAL A 223 7.85 6.21 31.59
C VAL A 223 9.06 6.76 30.82
N PRO A 224 10.04 7.38 31.50
CA PRO A 224 11.30 7.79 30.88
C PRO A 224 12.19 6.56 30.62
N GLY A 225 13.02 6.61 29.58
CA GLY A 225 14.01 5.57 29.28
C GLY A 225 13.79 4.82 27.97
N GLU A 226 14.60 3.78 27.76
CA GLU A 226 14.60 2.98 26.55
C GLU A 226 13.76 1.71 26.73
N LEU A 227 13.04 1.31 25.68
CA LEU A 227 12.32 0.05 25.65
C LEU A 227 13.23 -1.00 25.00
N ALA A 228 13.39 -2.15 25.66
CA ALA A 228 14.04 -3.29 25.02
C ALA A 228 13.28 -3.66 23.74
N SER A 229 14.00 -3.91 22.64
CA SER A 229 13.38 -4.15 21.34
C SER A 229 12.33 -5.25 21.42
N GLU A 230 11.13 -4.95 20.96
CA GLU A 230 9.99 -5.86 20.92
C GLU A 230 9.45 -5.98 19.50
N ALA A 231 8.66 -7.03 19.25
CA ALA A 231 8.09 -7.28 17.94
C ALA A 231 7.15 -6.14 17.50
N THR A 232 7.21 -5.76 16.23
CA THR A 232 6.31 -4.77 15.64
C THR A 232 5.31 -5.43 14.70
N VAL A 233 4.13 -4.81 14.54
CA VAL A 233 3.10 -5.22 13.58
C VAL A 233 2.74 -4.07 12.64
N PRO A 234 2.23 -4.32 11.42
CA PRO A 234 1.74 -3.23 10.58
C PRO A 234 0.64 -2.50 11.35
N GLY A 235 0.70 -1.18 11.33
CA GLY A 235 -0.21 -0.31 12.09
C GLY A 235 0.28 0.08 13.47
N SER A 236 1.37 -0.51 14.01
CA SER A 236 1.94 -0.06 15.28
C SER A 236 2.24 1.45 15.23
N ILE A 237 1.66 2.22 16.15
CA ILE A 237 1.94 3.65 16.31
C ILE A 237 3.05 3.80 17.34
N GLN A 238 4.29 3.87 16.85
CA GLN A 238 5.46 4.09 17.69
C GLN A 238 5.62 5.57 18.01
N VAL A 239 5.98 5.88 19.25
CA VAL A 239 6.32 7.25 19.67
C VAL A 239 7.77 7.29 20.10
N ALA A 240 8.59 7.99 19.30
CA ALA A 240 10.00 8.18 19.59
C ALA A 240 10.21 9.17 20.77
N GLY A 241 11.47 9.42 21.14
CA GLY A 241 11.81 10.32 22.25
C GLY A 241 11.36 11.78 22.08
N ASP A 242 11.11 12.22 20.85
CA ASP A 242 10.57 13.56 20.55
C ASP A 242 9.04 13.66 20.64
N GLY A 243 8.38 12.57 21.07
CA GLY A 243 6.93 12.52 21.25
C GLY A 243 6.13 12.45 19.95
N ARG A 244 6.78 12.38 18.76
CA ARG A 244 6.05 12.36 17.49
C ARG A 244 5.69 10.93 17.08
N PRO A 245 4.41 10.63 16.82
CA PRO A 245 3.99 9.29 16.43
C PRO A 245 4.33 8.96 14.97
N THR A 246 4.70 7.70 14.74
CA THR A 246 4.91 7.10 13.41
C THR A 246 4.11 5.81 13.32
N ILE A 247 3.25 5.70 12.31
CA ILE A 247 2.54 4.46 11.97
C ILE A 247 3.51 3.57 11.20
N LEU A 248 3.84 2.40 11.72
CA LEU A 248 4.67 1.42 11.00
C LEU A 248 3.86 0.69 9.93
N LEU A 249 4.48 0.44 8.78
CA LEU A 249 3.81 -0.07 7.58
C LEU A 249 4.38 -1.43 7.12
N ALA A 250 4.17 -1.79 5.85
CA ALA A 250 4.47 -3.14 5.34
C ALA A 250 5.96 -3.51 5.44
N ASP A 251 6.86 -2.56 5.18
CA ASP A 251 8.32 -2.76 5.14
C ASP A 251 9.01 -2.36 6.46
N ARG A 252 8.25 -2.18 7.55
CA ARG A 252 8.79 -1.87 8.87
C ARG A 252 9.78 -2.97 9.34
N PRO A 253 10.77 -2.64 10.19
CA PRO A 253 11.59 -3.66 10.82
C PRO A 253 10.75 -4.56 11.74
N VAL A 254 11.09 -5.85 11.82
CA VAL A 254 10.31 -6.83 12.61
C VAL A 254 10.35 -6.57 14.12
N THR A 255 11.35 -5.83 14.59
CA THR A 255 11.48 -5.38 15.98
C THR A 255 11.76 -3.89 16.04
N GLY A 256 11.41 -3.25 17.17
CA GLY A 256 11.70 -1.84 17.42
C GLY A 256 11.75 -1.51 18.89
N GLY A 257 12.50 -0.45 19.25
CA GLY A 257 12.74 -0.02 20.63
C GLY A 257 11.91 1.20 21.07
N TYR A 258 10.85 1.55 20.32
CA TYR A 258 9.96 2.66 20.68
C TYR A 258 8.61 2.13 21.18
N PRO A 259 8.06 2.72 22.26
CA PRO A 259 6.77 2.30 22.81
C PRO A 259 5.64 2.50 21.80
N VAL A 260 4.79 1.49 21.69
CA VAL A 260 3.60 1.50 20.83
C VAL A 260 2.38 1.92 21.64
N ILE A 261 1.90 3.15 21.42
CA ILE A 261 0.75 3.72 22.14
C ILE A 261 -0.58 3.08 21.71
N ALA A 262 -0.70 2.75 20.43
CA ALA A 262 -1.88 2.17 19.81
C ALA A 262 -1.50 1.42 18.53
N ILE A 263 -2.41 0.61 18.00
CA ILE A 263 -2.21 -0.12 16.74
C ILE A 263 -3.36 0.21 15.81
N VAL A 264 -3.07 0.69 14.59
CA VAL A 264 -4.09 0.85 13.54
C VAL A 264 -4.72 -0.51 13.26
N ALA A 265 -6.03 -0.60 13.39
CA ALA A 265 -6.76 -1.84 13.17
C ALA A 265 -6.56 -2.34 11.74
N PRO A 266 -6.49 -3.66 11.50
CA PRO A 266 -6.26 -4.21 10.16
C PRO A 266 -7.22 -3.66 9.09
N ALA A 267 -8.50 -3.47 9.44
CA ALA A 267 -9.52 -2.91 8.54
C ALA A 267 -9.31 -1.43 8.17
N SER A 268 -8.37 -0.73 8.81
CA SER A 268 -8.00 0.65 8.50
C SER A 268 -6.62 0.78 7.85
N LEU A 269 -5.83 -0.29 7.72
CA LEU A 269 -4.48 -0.22 7.16
C LEU A 269 -4.47 0.17 5.68
N ASP A 270 -5.38 -0.39 4.88
CA ASP A 270 -5.50 -0.04 3.46
C ASP A 270 -5.83 1.45 3.27
N ALA A 271 -6.57 2.06 4.20
CA ALA A 271 -6.84 3.50 4.17
C ALA A 271 -5.57 4.33 4.42
N VAL A 272 -4.62 3.84 5.23
CA VAL A 272 -3.31 4.49 5.43
C VAL A 272 -2.51 4.50 4.14
N ALA A 273 -2.58 3.43 3.35
CA ALA A 273 -1.89 3.32 2.07
C ALA A 273 -2.32 4.37 1.03
N GLN A 274 -3.52 4.94 1.19
CA GLN A 274 -4.08 5.96 0.31
C GLN A 274 -3.94 7.39 0.83
N LEU A 275 -3.40 7.59 2.04
CA LEU A 275 -3.17 8.94 2.57
C LEU A 275 -2.15 9.70 1.74
N ARG A 276 -2.44 10.98 1.49
CA ARG A 276 -1.52 11.93 0.85
C ARG A 276 -0.82 12.79 1.89
N PRO A 277 0.41 13.26 1.63
CA PRO A 277 1.05 14.26 2.49
C PRO A 277 0.14 15.47 2.75
N GLY A 278 0.10 15.90 4.01
CA GLY A 278 -0.75 16.99 4.50
C GLY A 278 -2.21 16.64 4.76
N GLN A 279 -2.69 15.46 4.34
CA GLN A 279 -4.07 15.02 4.55
C GLN A 279 -4.35 14.82 6.04
N GLU A 280 -5.53 15.26 6.47
CA GLU A 280 -5.95 15.16 7.87
C GLU A 280 -6.28 13.70 8.23
N VAL A 281 -5.78 13.28 9.39
CA VAL A 281 -6.00 11.96 9.97
C VAL A 281 -6.68 12.16 11.32
N ARG A 282 -7.73 11.37 11.56
CA ARG A 282 -8.40 11.28 12.86
C ARG A 282 -8.38 9.85 13.34
N PHE A 283 -8.51 9.69 14.65
CA PHE A 283 -8.51 8.38 15.28
C PHE A 283 -9.83 8.13 16.01
N ARG A 284 -10.26 6.87 15.99
CA ARG A 284 -11.38 6.39 16.80
C ARG A 284 -11.01 5.07 17.42
N HIS A 285 -11.64 4.69 18.53
CA HIS A 285 -11.50 3.34 19.05
C HIS A 285 -12.04 2.31 18.04
N ALA A 286 -11.31 1.23 17.84
CA ALA A 286 -11.82 0.06 17.17
C ALA A 286 -12.89 -0.61 18.07
N HIS A 287 -13.95 -1.15 17.46
CA HIS A 287 -14.84 -2.02 18.21
C HIS A 287 -14.09 -3.32 18.54
N PRO A 288 -14.24 -3.87 19.76
CA PRO A 288 -13.78 -5.23 20.03
C PRO A 288 -14.44 -6.16 19.01
N ALA A 289 -13.62 -6.96 18.32
CA ALA A 289 -14.11 -8.02 17.43
C ALA A 289 -14.74 -9.16 18.25
#